data_AF-A0A8B7P904-F1
#
_entry.id   AF-A0A8B7P904-F1
#
_cell.length_a   1.000
_cell.length_b   1.000
_cell.length_c   1.000
_cell.angle_alpha   90.00
_cell.angle_beta   90.00
_cell.angle_gamma   90.00
#
_symmetry.space_group_name_H-M   'P 1'
#
loop_
_entity.id
_entity.type
_entity.pdbx_description
1 polymer ?
#
loop_
_entity_poly.entity_id
_entity_poly.type
_entity_poly.pdbx_seq_one_letter_code
_entity_poly.pdbx_strand_id
1 'polypeptide(L)'
;MKSLLVLVISLLATAAAQKLFFAKCPSQAVVPNLDVKKYLGLWYENRKYKTIFQLGGRCTTATYTDAGNGIIGVRNDQKITVIPVSVVGQAKFADPTKTEAKLTVSFTSATPFANDTSSVTASNYWVLDTDYDNYAIVWSCQAAIIANIQFLWVLTRQRSPPEAIITKVLGVITDRGLDTSKLDVSKQDLCF
;
A
#
# COMPACT_ATOMS: atom_id res chain seq x y z
N MET A 1 50.66 -17.22 -25.29
CA MET A 1 50.46 -16.96 -23.84
C MET A 1 49.98 -15.54 -23.65
N LYS A 2 48.75 -15.40 -23.14
CA LYS A 2 48.14 -14.27 -22.38
C LYS A 2 46.66 -14.21 -22.75
N SER A 3 45.90 -15.06 -22.08
CA SER A 3 44.45 -15.02 -22.02
C SER A 3 44.02 -13.66 -21.45
N LEU A 4 43.21 -12.89 -22.19
CA LEU A 4 42.50 -11.75 -21.63
C LEU A 4 41.07 -12.19 -21.35
N LEU A 5 40.86 -12.70 -20.15
CA LEU A 5 39.55 -12.93 -19.56
C LEU A 5 38.92 -11.56 -19.29
N VAL A 6 38.14 -11.03 -20.23
CA VAL A 6 37.32 -9.84 -19.96
C VAL A 6 36.07 -10.30 -19.23
N LEU A 7 36.18 -10.28 -17.91
CA LEU A 7 35.09 -10.44 -16.97
C LEU A 7 34.19 -9.20 -17.08
N VAL A 8 33.14 -9.28 -17.90
CA VAL A 8 32.10 -8.23 -17.97
C VAL A 8 31.21 -8.38 -16.73
N ILE A 9 31.68 -7.85 -15.60
CA ILE A 9 30.87 -7.66 -14.39
C ILE A 9 30.02 -6.39 -14.56
N SER A 10 28.71 -6.66 -14.63
CA SER A 10 27.60 -5.82 -14.17
C SER A 10 27.47 -4.39 -14.70
N LEU A 11 26.60 -4.23 -15.71
CA LEU A 11 25.60 -3.17 -15.67
C LEU A 11 24.39 -3.72 -14.89
N LEU A 12 24.49 -3.77 -13.57
CA LEU A 12 23.30 -3.81 -12.71
C LEU A 12 22.69 -2.41 -12.76
N ALA A 13 21.97 -2.12 -13.85
CA ALA A 13 20.94 -1.11 -13.78
C ALA A 13 19.99 -1.58 -12.68
N THR A 14 20.06 -0.96 -11.49
CA THR A 14 19.15 -1.26 -10.40
C THR A 14 17.79 -0.74 -10.83
N ALA A 15 17.09 -1.52 -11.66
CA ALA A 15 15.65 -1.42 -11.77
C ALA A 15 15.15 -1.55 -10.33
N ALA A 16 14.63 -0.45 -9.79
CA ALA A 16 14.13 -0.44 -8.43
C ALA A 16 12.86 -1.32 -8.43
N ALA A 17 13.08 -2.61 -8.22
CA ALA A 17 12.09 -3.65 -8.09
C ALA A 17 11.47 -3.59 -6.69
N GLN A 18 10.34 -4.28 -6.54
CA GLN A 18 9.72 -4.48 -5.23
C GLN A 18 10.72 -5.12 -4.27
N LYS A 19 10.91 -4.49 -3.12
CA LYS A 19 11.97 -4.85 -2.18
C LYS A 19 11.60 -6.15 -1.45
N LEU A 20 12.50 -7.13 -1.50
CA LEU A 20 12.45 -8.32 -0.66
C LEU A 20 13.04 -8.00 0.72
N PHE A 21 12.43 -8.55 1.76
CA PHE A 21 12.92 -8.48 3.14
C PHE A 21 13.32 -9.89 3.57
N PHE A 22 14.56 -10.07 4.02
CA PHE A 22 15.08 -11.39 4.41
C PHE A 22 14.71 -11.69 5.86
N ALA A 23 13.53 -12.28 6.06
CA ALA A 23 13.04 -12.85 7.33
C ALA A 23 11.60 -13.34 7.12
N LYS A 24 10.99 -13.90 8.17
CA LYS A 24 9.53 -14.00 8.28
C LYS A 24 8.90 -12.60 8.37
N CYS A 25 7.61 -12.48 8.05
CA CYS A 25 6.86 -11.25 8.28
C CYS A 25 6.95 -10.85 9.77
N PRO A 26 7.30 -9.58 10.08
CA PRO A 26 7.27 -9.11 11.46
C PRO A 26 5.82 -9.09 11.98
N SER A 27 5.65 -9.36 13.27
CA SER A 27 4.35 -9.15 13.92
C SER A 27 4.06 -7.66 14.01
N GLN A 28 2.81 -7.27 13.76
CA GLN A 28 2.36 -5.88 13.82
C GLN A 28 1.02 -5.80 14.55
N ALA A 29 0.92 -4.88 15.51
CA ALA A 29 -0.35 -4.52 16.12
C ALA A 29 -1.17 -3.66 15.15
N VAL A 30 -2.48 -3.84 15.15
CA VAL A 30 -3.42 -3.06 14.33
C VAL A 30 -4.33 -2.24 15.23
N VAL A 31 -5.05 -1.28 14.65
CA VAL A 31 -6.14 -0.59 15.35
C VAL A 31 -7.15 -1.64 15.84
N PRO A 32 -7.43 -1.74 17.16
CA PRO A 32 -8.18 -2.86 17.72
C PRO A 32 -9.69 -2.80 17.41
N ASN A 33 -10.23 -1.60 17.23
CA ASN A 33 -11.64 -1.36 16.94
C ASN A 33 -11.74 -0.30 15.85
N LEU A 34 -11.66 -0.71 14.59
CA LEU A 34 -11.73 0.22 13.46
C LEU A 34 -13.14 0.81 13.34
N ASP A 35 -13.26 2.13 13.47
CA ASP A 35 -14.49 2.85 13.13
C ASP A 35 -14.57 3.02 11.61
N VAL A 36 -15.23 2.06 10.95
CA VAL A 36 -15.36 2.06 9.49
C VAL A 36 -15.99 3.35 8.98
N LYS A 37 -17.03 3.88 9.65
CA LYS A 37 -17.75 5.08 9.20
C LYS A 37 -16.83 6.28 9.11
N LYS A 38 -15.94 6.45 10.09
CA LYS A 38 -14.91 7.51 10.07
C LYS A 38 -13.79 7.25 9.06
N TYR A 39 -13.54 5.99 8.74
CA TYR A 39 -12.51 5.60 7.77
C TYR A 39 -12.96 5.77 6.30
N LEU A 40 -14.27 5.79 6.03
CA LEU A 40 -14.82 5.97 4.68
C LEU A 40 -14.40 7.30 4.04
N GLY A 41 -14.63 7.40 2.73
CA GLY A 41 -14.35 8.57 1.92
C GLY A 41 -12.98 8.50 1.23
N LEU A 42 -12.53 9.66 0.78
CA LEU A 42 -11.32 9.82 -0.02
C LEU A 42 -10.06 9.84 0.84
N TRP A 43 -9.05 9.14 0.36
CA TRP A 43 -7.68 9.16 0.85
C TRP A 43 -6.71 9.36 -0.31
N TYR A 44 -5.68 10.18 -0.09
CA TYR A 44 -4.57 10.36 -0.99
C TYR A 44 -3.41 9.47 -0.56
N GLU A 45 -2.84 8.72 -1.49
CA GLU A 45 -1.60 8.00 -1.20
C GLU A 45 -0.46 9.00 -1.18
N ASN A 46 0.11 9.23 0.00
CA ASN A 46 1.15 10.21 0.19
C ASN A 46 2.55 9.59 0.07
N ARG A 47 2.74 8.40 0.65
CA ARG A 47 3.97 7.61 0.54
C ARG A 47 3.65 6.12 0.44
N LYS A 48 4.53 5.35 -0.16
CA LYS A 48 4.41 3.89 -0.20
C LYS A 48 5.74 3.18 -0.25
N TYR A 49 5.79 1.92 0.19
CA TYR A 49 6.83 1.01 -0.29
C TYR A 49 6.65 0.78 -1.77
N LYS A 50 7.76 0.60 -2.48
CA LYS A 50 7.71 0.45 -3.94
C LYS A 50 6.93 -0.79 -4.36
N THR A 51 5.85 -0.57 -5.10
CA THR A 51 4.95 -1.63 -5.61
C THR A 51 5.02 -1.68 -7.13
N ILE A 52 5.15 -2.88 -7.71
CA ILE A 52 5.23 -3.04 -9.17
C ILE A 52 3.95 -2.61 -9.90
N PHE A 53 2.78 -2.82 -9.29
CA PHE A 53 1.48 -2.50 -9.89
C PHE A 53 1.12 -1.01 -9.84
N GLN A 54 1.93 -0.17 -9.18
CA GLN A 54 1.76 1.28 -9.17
C GLN A 54 2.94 2.01 -9.83
N LEU A 55 3.76 1.27 -10.61
CA LEU A 55 4.93 1.83 -11.27
C LEU A 55 4.51 2.88 -12.31
N GLY A 56 5.13 4.06 -12.25
CA GLY A 56 4.81 5.18 -13.14
C GLY A 56 3.51 5.92 -12.81
N GLY A 57 2.78 5.46 -11.80
CA GLY A 57 1.55 6.10 -11.32
C GLY A 57 1.81 7.44 -10.61
N ARG A 58 0.87 8.36 -10.78
CA ARG A 58 0.76 9.61 -10.02
C ARG A 58 -0.70 9.87 -9.64
N CYS A 59 -0.92 10.81 -8.73
CA CYS A 59 -2.24 11.24 -8.27
C CYS A 59 -3.05 10.08 -7.71
N THR A 60 -2.37 9.15 -7.04
CA THR A 60 -2.99 7.93 -6.55
C THR A 60 -3.92 8.24 -5.38
N THR A 61 -5.16 7.78 -5.48
CA THR A 61 -6.16 7.90 -4.42
C THR A 61 -6.83 6.57 -4.16
N ALA A 62 -7.32 6.40 -2.93
CA ALA A 62 -8.21 5.32 -2.54
C ALA A 62 -9.50 5.95 -2.00
N THR A 63 -10.65 5.54 -2.55
CA THR A 63 -11.96 5.94 -2.06
C THR A 63 -12.66 4.74 -1.48
N TYR A 64 -13.09 4.86 -0.22
CA TYR A 64 -13.83 3.82 0.49
C TYR A 64 -15.29 4.24 0.64
N THR A 65 -16.22 3.35 0.31
CA THR A 65 -17.66 3.60 0.42
C THR A 65 -18.34 2.52 1.24
N ASP A 66 -19.48 2.86 1.87
CA ASP A 66 -20.37 1.85 2.42
C ASP A 66 -21.10 1.16 1.27
N ALA A 67 -20.79 -0.12 1.03
CA ALA A 67 -21.46 -0.94 0.01
C ALA A 67 -22.61 -1.77 0.60
N GLY A 68 -22.93 -1.58 1.88
CA GLY A 68 -23.95 -2.31 2.61
C GLY A 68 -23.50 -3.68 3.12
N ASN A 69 -24.24 -4.24 4.07
CA ASN A 69 -24.05 -5.59 4.60
C ASN A 69 -22.61 -5.87 5.12
N GLY A 70 -21.97 -4.85 5.71
CA GLY A 70 -20.60 -4.96 6.22
C GLY A 70 -19.52 -5.04 5.13
N ILE A 71 -19.86 -4.73 3.88
CA ILE A 71 -18.93 -4.65 2.75
C ILE A 71 -18.50 -3.19 2.56
N ILE A 72 -17.19 -2.99 2.44
CA ILE A 72 -16.61 -1.70 2.10
C ILE A 72 -16.28 -1.72 0.61
N GLY A 73 -16.86 -0.80 -0.16
CA GLY A 73 -16.45 -0.58 -1.55
C GLY A 73 -15.07 0.06 -1.61
N VAL A 74 -14.21 -0.41 -2.50
CA VAL A 74 -12.85 0.11 -2.69
C VAL A 74 -12.69 0.57 -4.13
N ARG A 75 -12.30 1.82 -4.33
CA ARG A 75 -11.91 2.34 -5.64
C ARG A 75 -10.55 3.00 -5.54
N ASN A 76 -9.58 2.49 -6.28
CA ASN A 76 -8.29 3.12 -6.43
C ASN A 76 -8.20 3.78 -7.81
N ASP A 77 -7.78 5.04 -7.84
CA ASP A 77 -7.56 5.80 -9.07
C ASP A 77 -6.09 6.25 -9.12
N GLN A 78 -5.52 6.32 -10.32
CA GLN A 78 -4.20 6.89 -10.59
C GLN A 78 -4.13 7.40 -12.04
N LYS A 79 -3.11 8.21 -12.36
CA LYS A 79 -2.73 8.53 -13.75
C LYS A 79 -1.39 7.87 -14.08
N ILE A 80 -1.31 7.17 -15.20
CA ILE A 80 -0.04 6.70 -15.79
C ILE A 80 0.23 7.60 -16.99
N THR A 81 1.26 8.45 -16.89
CA THR A 81 1.47 9.58 -17.81
C THR A 81 0.23 10.49 -17.83
N VAL A 82 -0.59 10.44 -18.88
CA VAL A 82 -1.84 11.21 -19.02
C VAL A 82 -3.09 10.33 -18.96
N ILE A 83 -2.91 9.01 -18.89
CA ILE A 83 -4.01 8.05 -18.97
C ILE A 83 -4.55 7.80 -17.56
N PRO A 84 -5.83 8.11 -17.27
CA PRO A 84 -6.45 7.71 -16.02
C PRO A 84 -6.64 6.20 -15.99
N VAL A 85 -6.31 5.60 -14.84
CA VAL A 85 -6.44 4.16 -14.58
C VAL A 85 -7.14 4.00 -13.25
N SER A 86 -8.15 3.13 -13.23
CA SER A 86 -8.94 2.84 -12.04
C SER A 86 -9.04 1.33 -11.82
N VAL A 87 -9.08 0.92 -10.56
CA VAL A 87 -9.43 -0.44 -10.16
C VAL A 87 -10.47 -0.38 -9.05
N VAL A 88 -11.49 -1.23 -9.18
CA VAL A 88 -12.62 -1.31 -8.25
C VAL A 88 -12.61 -2.68 -7.59
N GLY A 89 -12.97 -2.70 -6.32
CA GLY A 89 -12.95 -3.88 -5.49
C GLY A 89 -13.80 -3.69 -4.24
N GLN A 90 -13.58 -4.58 -3.29
CA GLN A 90 -14.27 -4.60 -2.02
C GLN A 90 -13.32 -5.00 -0.89
N ALA A 91 -13.65 -4.60 0.32
CA ALA A 91 -13.00 -5.03 1.53
C ALA A 91 -14.01 -5.58 2.54
N LYS A 92 -13.58 -6.56 3.33
CA LYS A 92 -14.31 -7.11 4.47
C LYS A 92 -13.33 -7.30 5.63
N PHE A 93 -13.81 -7.28 6.87
CA PHE A 93 -13.01 -7.74 8.00
C PHE A 93 -12.58 -9.20 7.76
N ALA A 94 -11.32 -9.51 8.07
CA ALA A 94 -10.78 -10.85 7.88
C ALA A 94 -11.47 -11.89 8.79
N ASP A 95 -11.87 -11.45 9.99
CA ASP A 95 -12.74 -12.18 10.91
C ASP A 95 -14.03 -11.35 11.07
N PRO A 96 -15.18 -11.81 10.55
CA PRO A 96 -16.42 -11.04 10.57
C PRO A 96 -17.00 -10.86 11.99
N THR A 97 -16.46 -11.56 12.99
CA THR A 97 -16.86 -11.42 14.40
C THR A 97 -16.04 -10.38 15.15
N LYS A 98 -15.02 -9.80 14.51
CA LYS A 98 -14.10 -8.82 15.10
C LYS A 98 -14.06 -7.53 14.29
N THR A 99 -13.63 -6.47 14.95
CA THR A 99 -13.42 -5.14 14.38
C THR A 99 -11.95 -4.72 14.41
N GLU A 100 -11.03 -5.65 14.71
CA GLU A 100 -9.60 -5.39 14.55
C GLU A 100 -9.32 -5.04 13.07
N ALA A 101 -8.45 -4.06 12.83
CA ALA A 101 -8.28 -3.48 11.51
C ALA A 101 -7.45 -4.35 10.55
N LYS A 102 -7.73 -5.66 10.52
CA LYS A 102 -7.25 -6.63 9.55
C LYS A 102 -8.38 -6.89 8.56
N LEU A 103 -8.20 -6.45 7.33
CA LEU A 103 -9.16 -6.61 6.27
C LEU A 103 -8.60 -7.52 5.17
N THR A 104 -9.52 -8.14 4.45
CA THR A 104 -9.27 -8.79 3.17
C THR A 104 -9.84 -7.89 2.08
N VAL A 105 -8.95 -7.35 1.25
CA VAL A 105 -9.27 -6.53 0.08
C VAL A 105 -9.10 -7.36 -1.17
N SER A 106 -10.11 -7.36 -2.03
CA SER A 106 -10.06 -8.01 -3.33
C SER A 106 -10.57 -7.07 -4.43
N PHE A 107 -9.99 -7.20 -5.61
CA PHE A 107 -10.34 -6.46 -6.80
C PHE A 107 -10.83 -7.44 -7.85
N THR A 108 -11.97 -7.13 -8.46
CA THR A 108 -12.47 -7.86 -9.62
C THR A 108 -11.77 -7.30 -10.86
N SER A 109 -11.27 -8.19 -11.71
CA SER A 109 -10.60 -7.79 -12.95
C SER A 109 -11.62 -7.13 -13.91
N ALA A 110 -11.55 -5.81 -14.06
CA ALA A 110 -12.26 -5.06 -15.10
C ALA A 110 -11.32 -4.30 -16.05
N THR A 111 -10.00 -4.40 -15.87
CA THR A 111 -9.01 -3.71 -16.71
C THR A 111 -7.84 -4.64 -17.06
N PRO A 112 -7.20 -4.47 -18.24
CA PRO A 112 -6.08 -5.32 -18.68
C PRO A 112 -4.79 -5.18 -17.84
N PHE A 113 -4.79 -4.31 -16.83
CA PHE A 113 -3.63 -4.00 -15.99
C PHE A 113 -3.81 -4.42 -14.52
N ALA A 114 -4.95 -5.00 -14.15
CA ALA A 114 -5.23 -5.45 -12.79
C ALA A 114 -5.49 -6.96 -12.76
N ASN A 115 -4.76 -7.68 -11.92
CA ASN A 115 -5.02 -9.09 -11.68
C ASN A 115 -6.35 -9.26 -10.94
N ASP A 116 -7.14 -10.25 -11.33
CA ASP A 116 -8.28 -10.67 -10.53
C ASP A 116 -7.77 -11.23 -9.20
N THR A 117 -8.23 -10.64 -8.11
CA THR A 117 -7.88 -11.05 -6.73
C THR A 117 -9.13 -11.41 -5.94
N SER A 118 -10.26 -11.65 -6.61
CA SER A 118 -11.52 -12.07 -5.99
C SER A 118 -11.41 -13.35 -5.16
N SER A 119 -10.46 -14.23 -5.49
CA SER A 119 -10.17 -15.45 -4.73
C SER A 119 -9.26 -15.24 -3.51
N VAL A 120 -8.75 -14.03 -3.26
CA VAL A 120 -7.94 -13.74 -2.08
C VAL A 120 -8.83 -13.79 -0.84
N THR A 121 -8.51 -14.73 0.05
CA THR A 121 -9.21 -14.92 1.33
C THR A 121 -8.37 -14.49 2.53
N ALA A 122 -7.04 -14.51 2.38
CA ALA A 122 -6.11 -14.07 3.42
C ALA A 122 -6.16 -12.55 3.61
N SER A 123 -6.06 -12.11 4.87
CA SER A 123 -5.97 -10.69 5.19
C SER A 123 -4.72 -10.08 4.56
N ASN A 124 -4.92 -9.00 3.82
CA ASN A 124 -3.89 -8.34 3.01
C ASN A 124 -3.92 -6.82 3.14
N TYR A 125 -4.68 -6.29 4.10
CA TYR A 125 -4.81 -4.85 4.35
C TYR A 125 -4.96 -4.60 5.86
N TRP A 126 -3.89 -4.21 6.54
CA TRP A 126 -3.86 -4.01 7.98
C TRP A 126 -3.70 -2.52 8.29
N VAL A 127 -4.68 -1.90 8.95
CA VAL A 127 -4.52 -0.52 9.44
C VAL A 127 -3.75 -0.56 10.74
N LEU A 128 -2.47 -0.20 10.65
CA LEU A 128 -1.56 -0.19 11.78
C LEU A 128 -1.94 0.93 12.76
N ASP A 129 -2.20 2.12 12.24
CA ASP A 129 -2.56 3.31 13.00
C ASP A 129 -3.35 4.30 12.13
N THR A 130 -4.31 5.01 12.72
CA THR A 130 -5.04 6.10 12.04
C THR A 130 -5.69 7.00 13.07
N ASP A 131 -5.73 8.29 12.77
CA ASP A 131 -6.59 9.24 13.49
C ASP A 131 -7.89 9.54 12.75
N TYR A 132 -8.17 8.82 11.65
CA TYR A 132 -9.30 8.93 10.73
C TYR A 132 -9.38 10.25 9.93
N ASP A 133 -8.98 11.36 10.55
CA ASP A 133 -9.17 12.71 10.05
C ASP A 133 -7.97 13.26 9.27
N ASN A 134 -6.76 12.70 9.47
CA ASN A 134 -5.55 13.21 8.84
C ASN A 134 -4.75 12.13 8.11
N TYR A 135 -4.54 10.97 8.74
CA TYR A 135 -3.69 9.91 8.20
C TYR A 135 -4.18 8.50 8.50
N ALA A 136 -3.74 7.55 7.69
CA ALA A 136 -3.77 6.12 8.00
C ALA A 136 -2.46 5.46 7.55
N ILE A 137 -1.93 4.56 8.38
CA ILE A 137 -0.77 3.73 8.08
C ILE A 137 -1.30 2.32 7.79
N VAL A 138 -1.12 1.87 6.56
CA VAL A 138 -1.64 0.60 6.08
C VAL A 138 -0.49 -0.31 5.71
N TRP A 139 -0.50 -1.54 6.19
CA TRP A 139 0.56 -2.50 5.93
C TRP A 139 0.02 -3.85 5.51
N SER A 140 0.85 -4.61 4.80
CA SER A 140 0.58 -5.99 4.43
C SER A 140 1.90 -6.72 4.25
N CYS A 141 1.93 -8.01 4.54
CA CYS A 141 3.11 -8.83 4.32
C CYS A 141 2.75 -10.21 3.83
N GLN A 142 3.42 -10.61 2.76
CA GLN A 142 3.31 -11.92 2.16
C GLN A 142 4.63 -12.66 2.38
N ALA A 143 4.56 -13.78 3.07
CA ALA A 143 5.72 -14.64 3.26
C ALA A 143 6.09 -15.34 1.94
N ALA A 144 7.38 -15.35 1.62
CA ALA A 144 8.01 -16.23 0.65
C ALA A 144 8.94 -17.20 1.41
N ILE A 145 9.50 -18.20 0.71
CA ILE A 145 10.25 -19.30 1.35
C ILE A 145 11.39 -18.77 2.26
N ILE A 146 12.21 -17.83 1.74
CA ILE A 146 13.37 -17.27 2.46
C ILE A 146 13.31 -15.75 2.63
N ALA A 147 12.17 -15.15 2.29
CA ALA A 147 12.00 -13.70 2.29
C ALA A 147 10.54 -13.35 2.55
N ASN A 148 10.23 -12.07 2.66
CA ASN A 148 8.88 -11.58 2.62
C ASN A 148 8.77 -10.35 1.72
N ILE A 149 7.56 -10.15 1.23
CA ILE A 149 7.16 -9.01 0.44
C ILE A 149 6.26 -8.17 1.33
N GLN A 150 6.71 -6.96 1.65
CA GLN A 150 5.92 -6.02 2.42
C GLN A 150 5.36 -4.93 1.53
N PHE A 151 4.16 -4.51 1.89
CA PHE A 151 3.53 -3.31 1.41
C PHE A 151 3.29 -2.39 2.59
N LEU A 152 3.53 -1.11 2.38
CA LEU A 152 3.25 -0.06 3.36
C LEU A 152 2.73 1.13 2.57
N TRP A 153 1.61 1.69 3.00
CA TRP A 153 1.03 2.90 2.47
C TRP A 153 0.80 3.89 3.60
N VAL A 154 1.22 5.13 3.37
CA VAL A 154 0.79 6.28 4.14
C VAL A 154 -0.30 6.97 3.34
N LEU A 155 -1.51 6.90 3.87
CA LEU A 155 -2.68 7.56 3.32
C LEU A 155 -2.94 8.84 4.10
N THR A 156 -3.36 9.90 3.41
CA THR A 156 -3.72 11.18 4.05
C THR A 156 -5.03 11.74 3.52
N ARG A 157 -5.77 12.46 4.37
CA ARG A 157 -7.02 13.12 3.96
C ARG A 157 -6.79 14.33 3.06
N GLN A 158 -5.63 14.95 3.18
CA GLN A 158 -5.20 16.05 2.31
C GLN A 158 -4.16 15.56 1.32
N ARG A 159 -4.22 16.07 0.09
CA ARG A 159 -3.22 15.77 -0.95
C ARG A 159 -1.82 16.25 -0.57
N SER A 160 -1.75 17.41 0.09
CA SER A 160 -0.53 18.00 0.67
C SER A 160 -0.76 18.27 2.16
N PRO A 161 -0.60 17.26 3.03
CA PRO A 161 -0.83 17.41 4.46
C PRO A 161 0.25 18.27 5.13
N PRO A 162 -0.02 18.83 6.33
CA PRO A 162 1.00 19.54 7.12
C PRO A 162 2.20 18.64 7.43
N GLU A 163 3.40 19.23 7.46
CA GLU A 163 4.65 18.50 7.72
C GLU A 163 4.63 17.77 9.07
N ALA A 164 4.03 18.38 10.11
CA ALA A 164 3.88 17.76 11.42
C ALA A 164 3.15 16.41 11.39
N ILE A 165 2.16 16.25 10.49
CA ILE A 165 1.44 14.97 10.32
C ILE A 165 2.40 13.93 9.74
N ILE A 166 3.20 14.30 8.73
CA ILE A 166 4.18 13.39 8.12
C ILE A 166 5.25 12.99 9.13
N THR A 167 5.81 13.95 9.88
CA THR A 167 6.82 13.66 10.92
C THR A 167 6.28 12.70 11.96
N LYS A 168 5.04 12.91 12.44
CA LYS A 168 4.37 11.97 13.35
C LYS A 168 4.25 10.57 12.73
N VAL A 169 3.74 10.47 11.51
CA VAL A 169 3.53 9.19 10.83
C VAL A 169 4.85 8.43 10.65
N LEU A 170 5.90 9.11 10.20
CA LEU A 170 7.21 8.49 10.04
C LEU A 170 7.78 8.00 11.37
N GLY A 171 7.61 8.75 12.46
CA GLY A 171 7.95 8.32 13.82
C GLY A 171 7.24 7.01 14.20
N VAL A 172 5.91 6.94 14.01
CA VAL A 172 5.13 5.73 14.30
C VAL A 172 5.61 4.52 13.48
N ILE A 173 5.97 4.73 12.21
CA ILE A 173 6.50 3.66 11.34
C ILE A 173 7.85 3.16 11.87
N THR A 174 8.74 4.08 12.24
CA THR A 174 10.05 3.75 12.81
C THR A 174 9.94 3.02 14.14
N ASP A 175 9.06 3.46 15.04
CA ASP A 175 8.83 2.83 16.36
C ASP A 175 8.30 1.39 16.23
N ARG A 176 7.63 1.09 15.12
CA ARG A 176 7.14 -0.25 14.76
C ARG A 176 8.19 -1.13 14.08
N GLY A 177 9.43 -0.65 13.97
CA GLY A 177 10.54 -1.36 13.32
C GLY A 177 10.39 -1.48 11.80
N LEU A 178 9.55 -0.65 11.18
CA LEU A 178 9.40 -0.61 9.73
C LEU A 178 10.35 0.44 9.12
N ASP A 179 10.93 0.11 7.97
CA ASP A 179 12.02 0.87 7.35
C ASP A 179 11.50 2.06 6.53
N THR A 180 11.52 3.25 7.14
CA THR A 180 11.08 4.49 6.50
C THR A 180 11.96 4.90 5.31
N SER A 181 13.20 4.41 5.20
CA SER A 181 14.07 4.69 4.04
C SER A 181 13.58 4.04 2.74
N LYS A 182 12.67 3.07 2.85
CA LYS A 182 12.04 2.39 1.71
C LYS A 182 10.73 3.02 1.24
N LEU A 183 10.29 4.10 1.88
CA LEU A 183 9.10 4.85 1.48
C LEU A 183 9.45 5.81 0.32
N ASP A 184 8.83 5.59 -0.83
CA ASP A 184 8.80 6.54 -1.92
C ASP A 184 7.69 7.57 -1.68
N VAL A 185 7.99 8.84 -1.92
CA VAL A 185 6.98 9.91 -1.93
C VAL A 185 6.15 9.79 -3.20
N SER A 186 4.83 9.69 -3.05
CA SER A 186 3.92 9.61 -4.18
C SER A 186 3.77 10.98 -4.84
N LYS A 187 3.79 10.99 -6.18
CA LYS A 187 3.61 12.21 -6.97
C LYS A 187 2.15 12.64 -6.91
N GLN A 188 1.86 13.72 -6.21
CA GLN A 188 0.53 14.28 -6.00
C GLN A 188 0.40 15.71 -6.57
N ASP A 189 1.37 16.14 -7.37
CA ASP A 189 1.39 17.37 -8.13
C ASP A 189 0.77 17.19 -9.52
N LEU A 190 0.27 18.28 -10.11
CA LEU A 190 -0.24 18.32 -11.49
C LEU A 190 -1.31 17.25 -11.81
N CYS A 191 -2.27 17.09 -10.89
CA CYS A 191 -3.31 16.07 -11.00
C CYS A 191 -4.53 16.46 -11.83
N PHE A 192 -4.56 17.67 -12.38
CA PHE A 192 -5.67 18.20 -13.19
C PHE A 192 -5.45 17.84 -14.65
#